data_AF-A0A1W9WDP2-F1
#
_entry.id   AF-A0A1W9WDP2-F1
#
_cell.length_a   1.000
_cell.length_b   1.000
_cell.length_c   1.000
_cell.angle_alpha   90.00
_cell.angle_beta   90.00
_cell.angle_gamma   90.00
#
_symmetry.space_group_name_H-M   'P 1'
#
loop_
_entity.id
_entity.type
_entity.pdbx_description
1 polymer ?
#
loop_
_entity_poly.entity_id
_entity_poly.type
_entity_poly.pdbx_seq_one_letter_code
_entity_poly.pdbx_strand_id
1 'polypeptide(L)'
;MAEGDDAYKIFEGLNAKGAELSQADLIRNYFFMHVGENKVDESYNTYWKPIQDKLGNSLSDYMRHYLMKDGVNVKKNEAYFTLKKRIDKLETPEVVGLLKELAQFAGYYEKLLNPEKENNQNIRVYLARLNQIGFTISYPFLLTVYADYENQQGISETQFIEVLKLLENFSVRRSICKVSTSPLNRVFIHLHKNSSRHSDFVKGVKIELSKKHYRSDIQFIEDLKTTQLDKKRDKSRQKIQFILGRLESFENKTSVNFERHTIEHILPQELTPDWKKQLGKDYQSIEQTLVNTIGNLTLSDINQKQLAKLDFFRKQKCLKKSHLHLNRYFANVTRWDKEAITQRTEVLVSIALKIWPYFGEVQTDFLALVFLYRQKMLFVDNGKLHIINLSDSDFDSEFKRL
;
A
#
# COMPACT_ATOMS: atom_id res chain seq x y z
N MET A 1 38.39 -12.66 27.06
CA MET A 1 38.63 -12.27 25.64
C MET A 1 37.63 -13.04 24.80
N ALA A 2 36.99 -12.37 23.85
CA ALA A 2 35.70 -12.77 23.30
C ALA A 2 35.81 -13.80 22.16
N GLU A 3 35.31 -15.02 22.37
CA GLU A 3 35.14 -16.06 21.33
C GLU A 3 34.25 -15.60 20.15
N GLY A 4 33.40 -14.59 20.35
CA GLY A 4 32.56 -14.01 19.30
C GLY A 4 33.31 -13.20 18.24
N ASP A 5 34.55 -12.79 18.51
CA ASP A 5 35.39 -12.02 17.59
C ASP A 5 36.12 -12.96 16.58
N ASP A 6 36.29 -14.23 16.94
CA ASP A 6 36.95 -15.24 16.11
C ASP A 6 36.03 -15.78 15.00
N ALA A 7 34.76 -16.08 15.29
CA ALA A 7 33.84 -16.56 14.27
C ALA A 7 33.64 -15.52 13.16
N TYR A 8 33.50 -14.24 13.50
CA TYR A 8 33.37 -13.16 12.52
C TYR A 8 34.65 -12.97 11.68
N LYS A 9 35.83 -13.07 12.29
CA LYS A 9 37.13 -13.03 11.58
C LYS A 9 37.35 -14.27 10.69
N ILE A 10 36.90 -15.45 11.11
CA ILE A 10 36.91 -16.67 10.30
C ILE A 10 36.01 -16.50 9.07
N PHE A 11 34.84 -15.86 9.22
CA PHE A 11 33.94 -15.56 8.10
C PHE A 11 34.43 -14.41 7.20
N GLU A 12 35.06 -13.35 7.74
CA GLU A 12 35.75 -12.33 6.94
C GLU A 12 36.92 -12.94 6.14
N GLY A 13 37.66 -13.88 6.74
CA GLY A 13 38.71 -14.65 6.07
C GLY A 13 38.19 -15.54 4.95
N LEU A 14 36.99 -16.11 5.09
CA LEU A 14 36.30 -16.88 4.04
C LEU A 14 35.75 -15.98 2.92
N ASN A 15 35.31 -14.76 3.23
CA ASN A 15 34.84 -13.77 2.24
C ASN A 15 35.97 -13.29 1.30
N ALA A 16 37.24 -13.43 1.68
CA ALA A 16 38.38 -13.06 0.85
C ALA A 16 38.54 -13.91 -0.44
N LYS A 17 37.73 -14.97 -0.62
CA LYS A 17 37.80 -15.88 -1.79
C LYS A 17 36.61 -15.87 -2.76
N GLY A 18 35.68 -14.89 -2.68
CA GLY A 18 34.94 -14.48 -3.89
C GLY A 18 33.43 -14.22 -3.84
N ALA A 19 32.73 -14.34 -2.71
CA ALA A 19 31.34 -13.85 -2.57
C ALA A 19 31.02 -13.47 -1.12
N GLU A 20 30.42 -12.30 -0.90
CA GLU A 20 30.01 -11.81 0.42
C GLU A 20 28.83 -12.63 0.95
N LEU A 21 28.98 -13.27 2.12
CA LEU A 21 27.90 -14.03 2.75
C LEU A 21 26.67 -13.13 3.03
N SER A 22 25.47 -13.64 2.71
CA SER A 22 24.25 -12.90 3.03
C SER A 22 23.98 -12.91 4.55
N GLN A 23 23.17 -11.96 5.02
CA GLN A 23 22.73 -11.95 6.43
C GLN A 23 22.03 -13.25 6.82
N ALA A 24 21.28 -13.85 5.88
CA ALA A 24 20.64 -15.14 6.10
C ALA A 24 21.65 -16.30 6.23
N ASP A 25 22.74 -16.29 5.46
CA ASP A 25 23.80 -17.30 5.57
C ASP A 25 24.53 -17.21 6.91
N LEU A 26 24.83 -15.98 7.37
CA LEU A 26 25.42 -15.75 8.69
C LEU A 26 24.50 -16.25 9.81
N ILE A 27 23.21 -15.95 9.71
CA ILE A 27 22.18 -16.43 10.65
C ILE A 27 22.10 -17.96 10.65
N ARG A 28 22.11 -18.59 9.47
CA ARG A 28 22.09 -20.05 9.31
C ARG A 28 23.22 -20.69 10.09
N ASN A 29 24.44 -20.28 9.77
CA ASN A 29 25.65 -20.86 10.35
C ASN A 29 25.62 -20.70 11.87
N TYR A 30 25.16 -19.55 12.36
CA TYR A 30 25.05 -19.30 13.79
C TYR A 30 24.06 -20.22 14.51
N PHE A 31 22.88 -20.45 13.91
CA PHE A 31 21.91 -21.41 14.47
C PHE A 31 22.52 -22.80 14.59
N PHE A 32 23.18 -23.29 13.54
CA PHE A 32 23.68 -24.66 13.52
C PHE A 32 24.88 -24.90 14.45
N MET A 33 25.56 -23.84 14.90
CA MET A 33 26.52 -23.92 16.00
C MET A 33 25.86 -24.14 17.38
N HIS A 34 24.57 -23.84 17.56
CA HIS A 34 23.89 -23.80 18.86
C HIS A 34 22.72 -24.79 19.02
N VAL A 35 22.27 -25.44 17.94
CA VAL A 35 21.18 -26.46 17.99
C VAL A 35 21.61 -27.81 18.58
N GLY A 36 22.91 -28.00 18.85
CA GLY A 36 23.48 -29.25 19.37
C GLY A 36 23.66 -30.33 18.29
N GLU A 37 24.76 -31.07 18.35
CA GLU A 37 25.20 -32.00 17.30
C GLU A 37 24.12 -33.01 16.89
N ASN A 38 23.46 -33.64 17.87
CA ASN A 38 22.42 -34.66 17.63
C ASN A 38 21.13 -34.13 16.99
N LYS A 39 21.00 -32.81 16.82
CA LYS A 39 19.79 -32.15 16.31
C LYS A 39 20.03 -31.37 15.02
N VAL A 40 21.26 -31.32 14.52
CA VAL A 40 21.63 -30.55 13.31
C VAL A 40 20.82 -31.00 12.10
N ASP A 41 20.86 -32.29 11.77
CA ASP A 41 20.19 -32.82 10.57
C ASP A 41 18.66 -32.67 10.64
N GLU A 42 18.07 -32.97 11.80
CA GLU A 42 16.63 -32.81 12.04
C GLU A 42 16.21 -31.34 11.90
N SER A 43 16.95 -30.42 12.54
CA SER A 43 16.67 -28.98 12.51
C SER A 43 16.84 -28.38 11.12
N TYR A 44 17.85 -28.84 10.37
CA TYR A 44 18.09 -28.40 9.01
C TYR A 44 16.97 -28.84 8.06
N ASN A 45 16.67 -30.13 8.02
CA ASN A 45 15.70 -30.67 7.06
C ASN A 45 14.26 -30.29 7.41
N THR A 46 13.92 -30.18 8.69
CA THR A 46 12.54 -29.91 9.13
C THR A 46 12.21 -28.42 9.15
N TYR A 47 13.18 -27.57 9.50
CA TYR A 47 12.92 -26.14 9.72
C TYR A 47 13.68 -25.24 8.75
N TRP A 48 15.01 -25.32 8.72
CA TRP A 48 15.79 -24.34 7.95
C TRP A 48 15.61 -24.46 6.43
N LYS A 49 15.75 -25.67 5.88
CA LYS A 49 15.64 -25.90 4.43
C LYS A 49 14.26 -25.47 3.89
N PRO A 50 13.12 -25.82 4.54
CA PRO A 50 11.82 -25.28 4.14
C PRO A 50 11.73 -23.75 4.15
N ILE A 51 12.32 -23.07 5.13
CA ILE A 51 12.38 -21.60 5.15
C ILE A 51 13.13 -21.08 3.90
N GLN A 52 14.29 -21.68 3.60
CA GLN A 52 15.11 -21.30 2.46
C GLN A 52 14.38 -21.53 1.13
N ASP A 53 13.74 -22.68 0.96
CA ASP A 53 13.01 -23.05 -0.26
C ASP A 53 11.79 -22.13 -0.50
N LYS A 54 11.08 -21.75 0.57
CA LYS A 54 9.91 -20.86 0.49
C LYS A 54 10.27 -19.42 0.13
N LEU A 55 11.36 -18.90 0.68
CA LEU A 55 11.66 -17.46 0.66
C LEU A 55 12.75 -17.07 -0.34
N GLY A 56 13.65 -17.98 -0.70
CA GLY A 56 14.76 -17.72 -1.63
C GLY A 56 15.47 -16.39 -1.35
N ASN A 57 15.45 -15.49 -2.34
CA ASN A 57 16.11 -14.18 -2.25
C ASN A 57 15.50 -13.24 -1.18
N SER A 58 14.27 -13.48 -0.72
CA SER A 58 13.62 -12.68 0.31
C SER A 58 13.99 -13.11 1.74
N LEU A 59 14.80 -14.16 1.90
CA LEU A 59 15.15 -14.71 3.21
C LEU A 59 15.81 -13.67 4.15
N SER A 60 16.75 -12.87 3.64
CA SER A 60 17.41 -11.84 4.46
C SER A 60 16.44 -10.72 4.90
N ASP A 61 15.52 -10.30 4.01
CA ASP A 61 14.49 -9.31 4.36
C ASP A 61 13.47 -9.88 5.35
N TYR A 62 13.08 -11.16 5.20
CA TYR A 62 12.25 -11.88 6.16
C TYR A 62 12.88 -11.89 7.56
N MET A 63 14.15 -12.32 7.68
CA MET A 63 14.84 -12.38 8.98
C MET A 63 14.81 -11.03 9.68
N ARG A 64 15.07 -9.96 8.91
CA ARG A 64 14.99 -8.59 9.42
C ARG A 64 13.58 -8.20 9.87
N HIS A 65 12.56 -8.47 9.07
CA HIS A 65 11.17 -8.15 9.40
C HIS A 65 10.64 -8.98 10.60
N TYR A 66 11.05 -10.24 10.70
CA TYR A 66 10.76 -11.10 11.85
C TYR A 66 11.35 -10.51 13.13
N LEU A 67 12.61 -10.09 13.13
CA LEU A 67 13.24 -9.47 14.30
C LEU A 67 12.60 -8.13 14.70
N MET A 68 11.97 -7.44 13.74
CA MET A 68 11.23 -6.21 13.97
C MET A 68 9.85 -6.41 14.60
N LYS A 69 9.30 -7.63 14.57
CA LYS A 69 7.94 -7.92 15.00
C LYS A 69 7.70 -7.57 16.49
N ASP A 70 8.76 -7.65 17.29
CA ASP A 70 8.74 -7.40 18.73
C ASP A 70 8.98 -5.91 19.10
N GLY A 71 8.95 -5.00 18.12
CA GLY A 71 9.09 -3.55 18.33
C GLY A 71 10.52 -3.00 18.26
N VAL A 72 11.49 -3.83 17.89
CA VAL A 72 12.90 -3.41 17.74
C VAL A 72 13.16 -2.96 16.30
N ASN A 73 13.76 -1.78 16.12
CA ASN A 73 14.18 -1.35 14.79
C ASN A 73 15.53 -1.96 14.40
N VAL A 74 15.55 -2.78 13.35
CA VAL A 74 16.74 -3.51 12.88
C VAL A 74 17.18 -3.04 11.49
N LYS A 75 18.40 -2.53 11.32
CA LYS A 75 18.90 -2.20 9.97
C LYS A 75 19.23 -3.46 9.18
N LYS A 76 19.34 -3.33 7.85
CA LYS A 76 19.61 -4.48 6.95
C LYS A 76 20.88 -5.24 7.32
N ASN A 77 21.96 -4.54 7.65
CA ASN A 77 23.24 -5.13 8.03
C ASN A 77 23.35 -5.50 9.52
N GLU A 78 22.30 -5.26 10.33
CA GLU A 78 22.31 -5.54 11.78
C GLU A 78 21.55 -6.84 12.13
N ALA A 79 20.84 -7.45 11.17
CA ALA A 79 19.95 -8.58 11.42
C ALA A 79 20.68 -9.77 12.05
N TYR A 80 21.86 -10.13 11.53
CA TYR A 80 22.71 -11.18 12.12
C TYR A 80 23.06 -10.87 13.57
N PHE A 81 23.59 -9.68 13.86
CA PHE A 81 24.02 -9.30 15.21
C PHE A 81 22.85 -9.23 16.20
N THR A 82 21.68 -8.78 15.77
CA THR A 82 20.47 -8.76 16.61
C THR A 82 20.04 -10.17 16.98
N LEU A 83 20.02 -11.09 16.02
CA LEU A 83 19.63 -12.47 16.29
C LEU A 83 20.68 -13.22 17.11
N LYS A 84 21.97 -13.02 16.82
CA LYS A 84 23.09 -13.55 17.60
C LYS A 84 22.92 -13.23 19.09
N LYS A 85 22.68 -11.95 19.43
CA LYS A 85 22.43 -11.52 20.81
C LYS A 85 21.22 -12.18 21.48
N ARG A 86 20.25 -12.67 20.70
CA ARG A 86 19.09 -13.42 21.21
C ARG A 86 19.50 -14.87 21.46
N ILE A 87 20.17 -15.52 20.51
CA ILE A 87 20.63 -16.92 20.62
C ILE A 87 21.64 -17.09 21.76
N ASP A 88 22.54 -16.12 21.98
CA ASP A 88 23.57 -16.16 23.06
C ASP A 88 22.98 -16.24 24.48
N LYS A 89 21.67 -16.06 24.63
CA LYS A 89 20.95 -16.09 25.91
C LYS A 89 20.07 -17.32 26.07
N LEU A 90 20.12 -18.25 25.13
CA LEU A 90 19.23 -19.40 25.04
C LEU A 90 20.01 -20.70 25.19
N GLU A 91 19.40 -21.66 25.88
CA GLU A 91 19.87 -23.03 25.91
C GLU A 91 19.47 -23.77 24.62
N THR A 92 20.15 -24.87 24.29
CA THR A 92 19.92 -25.62 23.04
C THR A 92 18.44 -25.93 22.74
N PRO A 93 17.61 -26.40 23.69
CA PRO A 93 16.18 -26.64 23.42
C PRO A 93 15.42 -25.37 23.02
N GLU A 94 15.79 -24.22 23.58
CA GLU A 94 15.17 -22.92 23.29
C GLU A 94 15.62 -22.38 21.93
N VAL A 95 16.87 -22.63 21.52
CA VAL A 95 17.37 -22.32 20.18
C VAL A 95 16.57 -23.09 19.13
N VAL A 96 16.33 -24.39 19.35
CA VAL A 96 15.48 -25.20 18.47
C VAL A 96 14.04 -24.68 18.48
N GLY A 97 13.50 -24.26 19.63
CA GLY A 97 12.20 -23.59 19.73
C GLY A 97 12.11 -22.30 18.89
N LEU A 98 13.14 -21.47 18.93
CA LEU A 98 13.24 -20.25 18.12
C LEU A 98 13.29 -20.56 16.62
N LEU A 99 13.99 -21.63 16.22
CA LEU A 99 14.02 -22.07 14.82
C LEU A 99 12.65 -22.57 14.34
N LYS A 100 11.88 -23.24 15.21
CA LYS A 100 10.48 -23.60 14.93
C LYS A 100 9.59 -22.36 14.74
N GLU A 101 9.73 -21.36 15.61
CA GLU A 101 9.02 -20.08 15.49
C GLU A 101 9.35 -19.40 14.14
N LEU A 102 10.63 -19.36 13.77
CA LEU A 102 11.05 -18.85 12.45
C LEU A 102 10.38 -19.63 11.30
N ALA A 103 10.35 -20.97 11.37
CA ALA A 103 9.71 -21.78 10.33
C ALA A 103 8.21 -21.46 10.18
N GLN A 104 7.51 -21.24 11.29
CA GLN A 104 6.10 -20.83 11.30
C GLN A 104 5.93 -19.45 10.65
N PHE A 105 6.68 -18.45 11.10
CA PHE A 105 6.59 -17.09 10.58
C PHE A 105 7.04 -16.96 9.12
N ALA A 106 7.95 -17.81 8.66
CA ALA A 106 8.31 -17.90 7.25
C ALA A 106 7.12 -18.33 6.38
N GLY A 107 6.24 -19.20 6.90
CA GLY A 107 4.98 -19.55 6.25
C GLY A 107 4.04 -18.36 6.10
N TYR A 108 3.91 -17.52 7.14
CA TYR A 108 3.13 -16.28 7.04
C TYR A 108 3.74 -15.31 6.04
N TYR A 109 5.06 -15.13 6.10
CA TYR A 109 5.78 -14.23 5.20
C TYR A 109 5.68 -14.68 3.73
N GLU A 110 5.73 -15.99 3.47
CA GLU A 110 5.53 -16.57 2.15
C GLU A 110 4.16 -16.18 1.58
N LYS A 111 3.08 -16.23 2.37
CA LYS A 111 1.73 -15.77 1.97
C LYS A 111 1.69 -14.25 1.75
N LEU A 112 2.43 -13.47 2.53
CA LEU A 112 2.56 -12.02 2.30
C LEU A 112 3.25 -11.70 0.98
N LEU A 113 4.29 -12.46 0.58
CA LEU A 113 4.97 -12.29 -0.71
C LEU A 113 4.13 -12.82 -1.87
N ASN A 114 3.44 -13.94 -1.65
CA ASN A 114 2.76 -14.75 -2.65
C ASN A 114 1.30 -15.00 -2.22
N PRO A 115 0.41 -14.01 -2.38
CA PRO A 115 -0.96 -14.07 -1.88
C PRO A 115 -1.76 -15.28 -2.37
N GLU A 116 -1.44 -15.83 -3.54
CA GLU A 116 -2.07 -17.05 -4.07
C GLU A 116 -1.92 -18.28 -3.16
N LYS A 117 -0.92 -18.27 -2.26
CA LYS A 117 -0.71 -19.31 -1.24
C LYS A 117 -1.61 -19.12 -0.01
N GLU A 118 -2.32 -18.00 0.12
CA GLU A 118 -3.31 -17.81 1.18
C GLU A 118 -4.63 -18.50 0.80
N ASN A 119 -5.12 -19.39 1.67
CA ASN A 119 -6.31 -20.21 1.42
C ASN A 119 -7.60 -19.39 1.45
N ASN A 120 -7.70 -18.43 2.38
CA ASN A 120 -8.83 -17.54 2.50
C ASN A 120 -8.86 -16.54 1.34
N GLN A 121 -9.87 -16.68 0.46
CA GLN A 121 -9.99 -15.84 -0.73
C GLN A 121 -10.14 -14.34 -0.40
N ASN A 122 -10.80 -13.99 0.70
CA ASN A 122 -10.99 -12.59 1.10
C ASN A 122 -9.66 -11.97 1.55
N ILE A 123 -8.89 -12.67 2.39
CA ILE A 123 -7.56 -12.22 2.83
C ILE A 123 -6.61 -12.13 1.63
N ARG A 124 -6.58 -13.17 0.78
CA ARG A 124 -5.79 -13.23 -0.47
C ARG A 124 -5.96 -11.97 -1.32
N VAL A 125 -7.20 -11.53 -1.54
CA VAL A 125 -7.50 -10.34 -2.35
C VAL A 125 -6.82 -9.09 -1.76
N TYR A 126 -6.88 -8.88 -0.45
CA TYR A 126 -6.29 -7.69 0.17
C TYR A 126 -4.75 -7.78 0.28
N LEU A 127 -4.19 -8.97 0.50
CA LEU A 127 -2.73 -9.17 0.43
C LEU A 127 -2.19 -8.84 -0.97
N ALA A 128 -2.86 -9.30 -2.02
CA ALA A 128 -2.50 -8.96 -3.41
C ALA A 128 -2.53 -7.46 -3.67
N ARG A 129 -3.52 -6.74 -3.12
CA ARG A 129 -3.60 -5.29 -3.22
C ARG A 129 -2.45 -4.58 -2.51
N LEU A 130 -2.09 -5.00 -1.30
CA LEU A 130 -0.94 -4.43 -0.58
C LEU A 130 0.39 -4.67 -1.31
N ASN A 131 0.55 -5.84 -1.94
CA ASN A 131 1.70 -6.14 -2.77
C ASN A 131 1.76 -5.27 -4.02
N GLN A 132 0.63 -5.06 -4.70
CA GLN A 132 0.56 -4.17 -5.86
C GLN A 132 0.88 -2.71 -5.50
N ILE A 133 0.54 -2.26 -4.29
CA ILE A 133 0.94 -0.93 -3.78
C ILE A 133 2.43 -0.91 -3.38
N GLY A 134 3.02 -2.06 -3.07
CA GLY A 134 4.39 -2.18 -2.55
C GLY A 134 4.52 -1.72 -1.10
N PHE A 135 3.52 -1.98 -0.25
CA PHE A 135 3.50 -1.51 1.14
C PHE A 135 4.25 -2.41 2.13
N THR A 136 5.46 -2.84 1.78
CA THR A 136 6.25 -3.82 2.56
C THR A 136 6.64 -3.37 3.96
N ILE A 137 6.59 -2.06 4.23
CA ILE A 137 6.84 -1.47 5.56
C ILE A 137 5.87 -1.99 6.62
N SER A 138 4.69 -2.49 6.23
CA SER A 138 3.73 -3.09 7.15
C SER A 138 4.03 -4.54 7.49
N TYR A 139 5.01 -5.19 6.87
CA TYR A 139 5.23 -6.63 7.04
C TYR A 139 5.54 -7.05 8.49
N PRO A 140 6.38 -6.35 9.29
CA PRO A 140 6.56 -6.71 10.71
C PRO A 140 5.26 -6.70 11.52
N PHE A 141 4.38 -5.72 11.24
CA PHE A 141 3.05 -5.64 11.83
C PHE A 141 2.13 -6.75 11.31
N LEU A 142 2.12 -7.01 10.00
CA LEU A 142 1.28 -8.06 9.44
C LEU A 142 1.70 -9.44 9.92
N LEU A 143 2.99 -9.69 10.15
CA LEU A 143 3.47 -10.95 10.74
C LEU A 143 2.86 -11.22 12.12
N THR A 144 2.73 -10.20 12.98
CA THR A 144 2.11 -10.36 14.30
C THR A 144 0.60 -10.55 14.19
N VAL A 145 -0.09 -9.76 13.35
CA VAL A 145 -1.53 -9.93 13.10
C VAL A 145 -1.86 -11.30 12.50
N TYR A 146 -1.02 -11.80 11.59
CA TYR A 146 -1.17 -13.14 11.00
C TYR A 146 -1.03 -14.23 12.04
N ALA A 147 -0.01 -14.13 12.89
CA ALA A 147 0.23 -15.10 13.95
C ALA A 147 -0.96 -15.17 14.91
N ASP A 148 -1.50 -14.01 15.31
CA ASP A 148 -2.69 -13.95 16.16
C ASP A 148 -3.92 -14.55 15.47
N TYR A 149 -4.10 -14.31 14.17
CA TYR A 149 -5.21 -14.89 13.39
C TYR A 149 -5.10 -16.42 13.28
N GLU A 150 -3.96 -16.95 12.85
CA GLU A 150 -3.75 -18.38 12.62
C GLU A 150 -3.74 -19.18 13.94
N ASN A 151 -3.21 -18.60 15.01
CA ASN A 151 -3.19 -19.20 16.35
C ASN A 151 -4.49 -18.95 17.13
N GLN A 152 -5.50 -18.30 16.53
CA GLN A 152 -6.79 -17.96 17.15
C GLN A 152 -6.66 -17.11 18.43
N GLN A 153 -5.66 -16.23 18.47
CA GLN A 153 -5.36 -15.34 19.60
C GLN A 153 -5.97 -13.96 19.38
N GLY A 154 -7.29 -13.85 19.52
CA GLY A 154 -7.98 -12.54 19.64
C GLY A 154 -8.14 -11.74 18.35
N ILE A 155 -7.72 -12.29 17.19
CA ILE A 155 -7.97 -11.71 15.86
C ILE A 155 -8.83 -12.66 15.04
N SER A 156 -10.05 -12.24 14.72
CA SER A 156 -10.93 -12.93 13.78
C SER A 156 -10.56 -12.64 12.32
N GLU A 157 -11.06 -13.48 11.40
CA GLU A 157 -10.94 -13.24 9.96
C GLU A 157 -11.43 -11.84 9.56
N THR A 158 -12.60 -11.44 10.06
CA THR A 158 -13.19 -10.13 9.77
C THR A 158 -12.28 -9.01 10.23
N GLN A 159 -11.72 -9.10 11.44
CA GLN A 159 -10.79 -8.09 11.95
C GLN A 159 -9.51 -8.03 11.12
N PHE A 160 -8.96 -9.16 10.70
CA PHE A 160 -7.77 -9.18 9.86
C PHE A 160 -8.05 -8.51 8.49
N ILE A 161 -9.18 -8.82 7.85
CA ILE A 161 -9.60 -8.18 6.61
C ILE A 161 -9.76 -6.65 6.80
N GLU A 162 -10.37 -6.21 7.90
CA GLU A 162 -10.51 -4.78 8.21
C GLU A 162 -9.14 -4.11 8.41
N VAL A 163 -8.18 -4.76 9.07
CA VAL A 163 -6.80 -4.26 9.18
C VAL A 163 -6.19 -4.08 7.79
N LEU A 164 -6.30 -5.06 6.89
CA LEU A 164 -5.74 -4.96 5.54
C LEU A 164 -6.38 -3.81 4.74
N LYS A 165 -7.70 -3.61 4.85
CA LYS A 165 -8.41 -2.47 4.25
C LYS A 165 -7.88 -1.12 4.79
N LEU A 166 -7.64 -1.03 6.10
CA LEU A 166 -7.07 0.18 6.71
C LEU A 166 -5.67 0.47 6.19
N LEU A 167 -4.83 -0.55 6.00
CA LEU A 167 -3.50 -0.37 5.44
C LEU A 167 -3.53 0.08 3.98
N GLU A 168 -4.42 -0.50 3.15
CA GLU A 168 -4.66 -0.05 1.78
C GLU A 168 -5.01 1.43 1.75
N ASN A 169 -6.03 1.82 2.51
CA ASN A 169 -6.52 3.20 2.60
C ASN A 169 -5.42 4.17 3.09
N PHE A 170 -4.78 3.84 4.22
CA PHE A 170 -3.70 4.64 4.79
C PHE A 170 -2.56 4.86 3.80
N SER A 171 -2.14 3.80 3.11
CA SER A 171 -1.05 3.85 2.13
C SER A 171 -1.41 4.71 0.91
N VAL A 172 -2.60 4.52 0.34
CA VAL A 172 -3.05 5.26 -0.85
C VAL A 172 -3.20 6.75 -0.55
N ARG A 173 -3.89 7.12 0.53
CA ARG A 173 -4.11 8.54 0.89
C ARG A 173 -2.78 9.26 1.11
N ARG A 174 -1.86 8.66 1.85
CA ARG A 174 -0.52 9.23 2.06
C ARG A 174 0.29 9.35 0.77
N SER A 175 0.19 8.35 -0.10
CA SER A 175 0.92 8.35 -1.37
C SER A 175 0.45 9.49 -2.28
N ILE A 176 -0.87 9.70 -2.40
CA ILE A 176 -1.44 10.80 -3.18
C ILE A 176 -1.04 12.15 -2.59
N CYS A 177 -1.15 12.29 -1.27
CA CYS A 177 -0.74 13.50 -0.55
C CYS A 177 0.78 13.65 -0.36
N LYS A 178 1.59 12.82 -1.02
CA LYS A 178 3.07 12.85 -1.00
C LYS A 178 3.68 12.87 0.41
N VAL A 179 3.02 12.25 1.38
CA VAL A 179 3.51 12.21 2.76
C VAL A 179 4.65 11.19 2.87
N SER A 180 5.79 11.62 3.43
CA SER A 180 6.99 10.78 3.55
C SER A 180 6.72 9.47 4.30
N THR A 181 7.30 8.38 3.82
CA THR A 181 7.26 7.05 4.45
C THR A 181 8.37 6.85 5.48
N SER A 182 9.37 7.73 5.54
CA SER A 182 10.53 7.63 6.45
C SER A 182 10.17 7.34 7.91
N PRO A 183 9.18 8.02 8.54
CA PRO A 183 8.86 7.76 9.95
C PRO A 183 8.06 6.46 10.18
N LEU A 184 7.54 5.83 9.12
CA LEU A 184 6.57 4.74 9.25
C LEU A 184 7.19 3.44 9.80
N ASN A 185 8.50 3.21 9.60
CA ASN A 185 9.15 1.99 10.12
C ASN A 185 8.93 1.88 11.64
N ARG A 186 9.16 2.98 12.37
CA ARG A 186 8.94 3.02 13.83
C ARG A 186 7.47 2.89 14.22
N VAL A 187 6.56 3.37 13.37
CA VAL A 187 5.12 3.23 13.61
C VAL A 187 4.73 1.76 13.52
N PHE A 188 5.06 1.09 12.41
CA PHE A 188 4.61 -0.26 12.14
C PHE A 188 5.19 -1.31 13.10
N ILE A 189 6.44 -1.16 13.54
CA ILE A 189 7.00 -2.08 14.54
C ILE A 189 6.30 -1.99 15.92
N HIS A 190 5.67 -0.85 16.25
CA HIS A 190 4.92 -0.67 17.51
C HIS A 190 3.39 -0.75 17.33
N LEU A 191 2.91 -0.82 16.09
CA LEU A 191 1.49 -0.65 15.79
C LEU A 191 0.64 -1.74 16.43
N HIS A 192 1.10 -3.00 16.40
CA HIS A 192 0.40 -4.12 17.04
C HIS A 192 0.28 -3.89 18.55
N LYS A 193 1.41 -3.74 19.25
CA LYS A 193 1.47 -3.48 20.69
C LYS A 193 0.62 -2.30 21.13
N ASN A 194 0.64 -1.19 20.39
CA ASN A 194 -0.15 -0.01 20.74
C ASN A 194 -1.64 -0.25 20.50
N SER A 195 -2.00 -0.94 19.41
CA SER A 195 -3.40 -1.23 19.07
C SER A 195 -4.03 -2.21 20.07
N SER A 196 -3.27 -3.18 20.57
CA SER A 196 -3.74 -4.15 21.57
C SER A 196 -3.99 -3.55 22.96
N ARG A 197 -3.67 -2.27 23.19
CA ARG A 197 -4.06 -1.54 24.42
C ARG A 197 -5.51 -1.09 24.40
N HIS A 198 -6.16 -1.15 23.25
CA HIS A 198 -7.57 -0.81 23.08
C HIS A 198 -8.44 -2.06 23.22
N SER A 199 -9.68 -1.89 23.66
CA SER A 199 -10.65 -3.00 23.79
C SER A 199 -11.01 -3.66 22.46
N ASP A 200 -10.98 -2.88 21.36
CA ASP A 200 -11.11 -3.37 20.00
C ASP A 200 -9.82 -3.09 19.22
N PHE A 201 -9.20 -4.15 18.71
CA PHE A 201 -7.91 -4.08 18.03
C PHE A 201 -7.97 -3.22 16.77
N VAL A 202 -9.03 -3.36 15.96
CA VAL A 202 -9.19 -2.62 14.68
C VAL A 202 -9.35 -1.13 14.96
N LYS A 203 -10.10 -0.75 16.00
CA LYS A 203 -10.22 0.63 16.48
C LYS A 203 -8.86 1.15 16.96
N GLY A 204 -8.09 0.34 17.69
CA GLY A 204 -6.72 0.67 18.07
C GLY A 204 -5.84 0.99 16.86
N VAL A 205 -5.90 0.16 15.82
CA VAL A 205 -5.16 0.38 14.56
C VAL A 205 -5.57 1.70 13.89
N LYS A 206 -6.89 1.99 13.82
CA LYS A 206 -7.39 3.28 13.28
C LYS A 206 -6.81 4.46 14.05
N ILE A 207 -6.88 4.44 15.37
CA ILE A 207 -6.39 5.51 16.25
C ILE A 207 -4.88 5.72 16.05
N GLU A 208 -4.10 4.65 16.11
CA GLU A 208 -2.64 4.73 16.01
C GLU A 208 -2.16 5.20 14.64
N LEU A 209 -2.80 4.76 13.55
CA LEU A 209 -2.49 5.25 12.20
C LEU A 209 -2.90 6.71 12.02
N SER A 210 -4.03 7.13 12.58
CA SER A 210 -4.54 8.50 12.45
C SER A 210 -3.59 9.55 13.02
N LYS A 211 -2.88 9.21 14.12
CA LYS A 211 -1.86 10.05 14.76
C LYS A 211 -0.64 10.33 13.87
N LYS A 212 -0.48 9.64 12.74
CA LYS A 212 0.76 9.66 11.93
C LYS A 212 0.61 10.46 10.65
N HIS A 213 0.05 11.67 10.72
CA HIS A 213 -0.26 12.50 9.54
C HIS A 213 -1.14 11.77 8.52
N TYR A 214 -2.17 11.09 9.00
CA TYR A 214 -3.24 10.60 8.16
C TYR A 214 -4.04 11.79 7.62
N ARG A 215 -4.28 11.84 6.31
CA ARG A 215 -4.74 13.05 5.62
C ARG A 215 -6.26 13.10 5.58
N SER A 216 -6.83 14.24 5.99
CA SER A 216 -8.28 14.50 5.99
C SER A 216 -8.86 14.43 4.58
N ASP A 217 -10.20 14.35 4.44
CA ASP A 217 -10.85 14.34 3.13
C ASP A 217 -10.55 15.61 2.33
N ILE A 218 -10.55 16.78 2.97
CA ILE A 218 -10.17 18.04 2.31
C ILE A 218 -8.79 17.93 1.68
N GLN A 219 -7.79 17.55 2.48
CA GLN A 219 -6.39 17.45 2.04
C GLN A 219 -6.24 16.40 0.95
N PHE A 220 -6.91 15.26 1.09
CA PHE A 220 -6.89 14.20 0.09
C PHE A 220 -7.53 14.63 -1.23
N ILE A 221 -8.64 15.36 -1.19
CA ILE A 221 -9.33 15.91 -2.36
C ILE A 221 -8.43 16.90 -3.10
N GLU A 222 -7.88 17.88 -2.37
CA GLU A 222 -7.00 18.91 -2.94
C GLU A 222 -5.77 18.28 -3.61
N ASP A 223 -5.12 17.34 -2.92
CA ASP A 223 -3.95 16.66 -3.42
C ASP A 223 -4.30 15.72 -4.59
N LEU A 224 -5.43 15.00 -4.55
CA LEU A 224 -5.84 14.11 -5.66
C LEU A 224 -6.15 14.90 -6.94
N LYS A 225 -6.73 16.09 -6.82
CA LYS A 225 -7.03 16.96 -7.97
C LYS A 225 -5.78 17.48 -8.67
N THR A 226 -4.74 17.78 -7.90
CA THR A 226 -3.56 18.53 -8.37
C THR A 226 -2.32 17.66 -8.54
N THR A 227 -2.29 16.48 -7.93
CA THR A 227 -1.10 15.62 -7.93
C THR A 227 -0.79 15.12 -9.33
N GLN A 228 0.47 15.29 -9.69
CA GLN A 228 1.06 14.86 -10.93
C GLN A 228 1.56 13.42 -10.75
N LEU A 229 0.69 12.47 -11.06
CA LEU A 229 0.86 11.05 -10.75
C LEU A 229 1.94 10.38 -11.61
N ASP A 230 1.99 10.68 -12.92
CA ASP A 230 2.83 9.98 -13.91
C ASP A 230 3.99 10.82 -14.49
N LYS A 231 4.77 11.49 -13.64
CA LYS A 231 5.85 12.42 -14.05
C LYS A 231 7.17 11.78 -14.55
N LYS A 232 7.16 10.53 -15.01
CA LYS A 232 8.33 9.66 -15.28
C LYS A 232 9.05 9.19 -14.01
N ARG A 233 8.81 7.93 -13.62
CA ARG A 233 9.62 7.01 -12.79
C ARG A 233 8.86 5.69 -12.71
N ASP A 234 9.46 4.58 -13.13
CA ASP A 234 8.79 3.28 -13.27
C ASP A 234 8.06 2.81 -11.98
N LYS A 235 8.63 3.13 -10.81
CA LYS A 235 8.07 2.76 -9.50
C LYS A 235 6.75 3.45 -9.13
N SER A 236 6.33 4.52 -9.82
CA SER A 236 5.01 5.14 -9.56
C SER A 236 3.91 4.50 -10.41
N ARG A 237 4.22 3.90 -11.56
CA ARG A 237 3.20 3.40 -12.51
C ARG A 237 2.35 2.28 -11.93
N GLN A 238 2.96 1.33 -11.20
CA GLN A 238 2.21 0.25 -10.55
C GLN A 238 1.16 0.79 -9.57
N LYS A 239 1.48 1.86 -8.82
CA LYS A 239 0.54 2.52 -7.92
C LYS A 239 -0.57 3.27 -8.64
N ILE A 240 -0.27 3.87 -9.79
CA ILE A 240 -1.28 4.54 -10.62
C ILE A 240 -2.24 3.51 -11.23
N GLN A 241 -1.70 2.40 -11.75
CA GLN A 241 -2.49 1.26 -12.22
C GLN A 241 -3.36 0.70 -11.09
N PHE A 242 -2.82 0.58 -9.87
CA PHE A 242 -3.60 0.20 -8.70
C PHE A 242 -4.75 1.18 -8.45
N ILE A 243 -4.48 2.49 -8.37
CA ILE A 243 -5.51 3.51 -8.11
C ILE A 243 -6.60 3.47 -9.19
N LEU A 244 -6.23 3.53 -10.46
CA LEU A 244 -7.17 3.47 -11.58
C LEU A 244 -7.94 2.14 -11.60
N GLY A 245 -7.28 1.04 -11.27
CA GLY A 245 -7.90 -0.27 -11.19
C GLY A 245 -8.92 -0.37 -10.05
N ARG A 246 -8.63 0.22 -8.90
CA ARG A 246 -9.59 0.31 -7.79
C ARG A 246 -10.81 1.16 -8.17
N LEU A 247 -10.60 2.29 -8.85
CA LEU A 247 -11.69 3.12 -9.39
C LEU A 247 -12.55 2.35 -10.40
N GLU A 248 -11.92 1.60 -11.32
CA GLU A 248 -12.60 0.74 -12.29
C GLU A 248 -13.42 -0.35 -11.60
N SER A 249 -12.82 -1.14 -10.71
CA SER A 249 -13.52 -2.23 -10.01
C SER A 249 -14.67 -1.75 -9.13
N PHE A 250 -14.63 -0.52 -8.61
CA PHE A 250 -15.73 0.03 -7.81
C PHE A 250 -16.99 0.23 -8.67
N GLU A 251 -16.83 0.76 -9.88
CA GLU A 251 -17.93 0.98 -10.82
C GLU A 251 -18.43 -0.33 -11.45
N ASN A 252 -17.55 -1.31 -11.58
CA ASN A 252 -17.80 -2.52 -12.35
C ASN A 252 -18.19 -3.75 -11.49
N LYS A 253 -18.12 -3.61 -10.16
CA LYS A 253 -18.35 -4.67 -9.14
C LYS A 253 -17.62 -6.00 -9.41
N THR A 254 -16.59 -6.00 -10.25
CA THR A 254 -15.85 -7.18 -10.69
C THR A 254 -14.35 -6.93 -10.55
N SER A 255 -13.59 -7.99 -10.30
CA SER A 255 -12.14 -7.92 -10.26
C SER A 255 -11.59 -7.85 -11.68
N VAL A 256 -11.02 -6.71 -12.07
CA VAL A 256 -10.36 -6.57 -13.36
C VAL A 256 -8.91 -7.02 -13.18
N ASN A 257 -8.41 -7.88 -14.08
CA ASN A 257 -6.99 -8.23 -14.09
C ASN A 257 -6.19 -7.06 -14.68
N PHE A 258 -5.51 -6.31 -13.82
CA PHE A 258 -4.86 -5.06 -14.18
C PHE A 258 -3.49 -5.23 -14.85
N GLU A 259 -2.89 -6.42 -14.84
CA GLU A 259 -1.57 -6.67 -15.43
C GLU A 259 -1.56 -6.51 -16.95
N ARG A 260 -2.72 -6.71 -17.60
CA ARG A 260 -2.88 -6.56 -19.05
C ARG A 260 -3.15 -5.13 -19.50
N HIS A 261 -3.33 -4.20 -18.57
CA HIS A 261 -3.75 -2.83 -18.87
C HIS A 261 -2.60 -1.85 -18.69
N THR A 262 -2.48 -0.92 -19.63
CA THR A 262 -1.53 0.19 -19.56
C THR A 262 -2.22 1.48 -19.13
N ILE A 263 -1.46 2.41 -18.56
CA ILE A 263 -1.95 3.76 -18.25
C ILE A 263 -1.94 4.56 -19.54
N GLU A 264 -3.10 5.01 -19.99
CA GLU A 264 -3.26 5.92 -21.12
C GLU A 264 -3.51 7.35 -20.63
N HIS A 265 -2.88 8.31 -21.31
CA HIS A 265 -3.12 9.74 -21.11
C HIS A 265 -4.03 10.25 -22.21
N ILE A 266 -5.24 10.72 -21.89
CA ILE A 266 -6.18 11.18 -22.92
C ILE A 266 -5.61 12.41 -23.65
N LEU A 267 -5.25 13.44 -22.89
CA LEU A 267 -4.33 14.49 -23.34
C LEU A 267 -2.91 13.93 -23.31
N PRO A 268 -2.23 13.76 -24.46
CA PRO A 268 -0.91 13.11 -24.50
C PRO A 268 0.16 13.92 -23.78
N GLN A 269 1.20 13.24 -23.30
CA GLN A 269 2.37 13.88 -22.67
C GLN A 269 3.21 14.71 -23.64
N GLU A 270 3.13 14.43 -24.93
CA GLU A 270 3.73 15.22 -26.00
C GLU A 270 2.60 15.72 -26.92
N LEU A 271 2.34 17.03 -26.89
CA LEU A 271 1.23 17.61 -27.66
C LEU A 271 1.57 17.74 -29.15
N THR A 272 0.77 17.08 -29.99
CA THR A 272 0.77 17.27 -31.45
C THR A 272 0.26 18.68 -31.84
N PRO A 273 0.52 19.16 -33.07
CA PRO A 273 -0.03 20.43 -33.55
C PRO A 273 -1.57 20.51 -33.46
N ASP A 274 -2.28 19.42 -33.73
CA ASP A 274 -3.75 19.37 -33.63
C ASP A 274 -4.24 19.60 -32.20
N TRP A 275 -3.59 18.96 -31.22
CA TRP A 275 -3.87 19.17 -29.80
C TRP A 275 -3.59 20.62 -29.38
N LYS A 276 -2.47 21.22 -29.81
CA LYS A 276 -2.16 22.64 -29.53
C LYS A 276 -3.21 23.57 -30.12
N LYS A 277 -3.66 23.31 -31.35
CA LYS A 277 -4.72 24.07 -32.02
C LYS A 277 -6.06 23.95 -31.28
N GLN A 278 -6.42 22.75 -30.81
CA GLN A 278 -7.67 22.52 -30.07
C GLN A 278 -7.68 23.21 -28.70
N LEU A 279 -6.56 23.21 -27.99
CA LEU A 279 -6.43 23.81 -26.65
C LEU A 279 -6.27 25.33 -26.69
N GLY A 280 -5.92 25.91 -27.85
CA GLY A 280 -5.77 27.35 -28.00
C GLY A 280 -4.59 27.92 -27.20
N LYS A 281 -4.71 29.16 -26.72
CA LYS A 281 -3.61 29.90 -26.08
C LYS A 281 -3.14 29.28 -24.75
N ASP A 282 -4.00 28.51 -24.08
CA ASP A 282 -3.73 27.96 -22.76
C ASP A 282 -3.02 26.60 -22.78
N TYR A 283 -2.68 26.08 -23.96
CA TYR A 283 -2.16 24.72 -24.12
C TYR A 283 -0.95 24.44 -23.21
N GLN A 284 -0.04 25.40 -23.01
CA GLN A 284 1.16 25.23 -22.18
C GLN A 284 0.80 25.06 -20.69
N SER A 285 -0.15 25.86 -20.20
CA SER A 285 -0.62 25.79 -18.81
C SER A 285 -1.33 24.46 -18.56
N ILE A 286 -2.18 24.04 -19.49
CA ILE A 286 -2.89 22.75 -19.44
C ILE A 286 -1.88 21.58 -19.47
N GLU A 287 -0.88 21.63 -20.35
CA GLU A 287 0.17 20.61 -20.46
C GLU A 287 0.91 20.43 -19.13
N GLN A 288 1.32 21.54 -18.51
CA GLN A 288 2.10 21.51 -17.26
C GLN A 288 1.29 21.07 -16.04
N THR A 289 -0.02 21.37 -16.01
CA THR A 289 -0.84 21.24 -14.79
C THR A 289 -1.84 20.08 -14.83
N LEU A 290 -2.21 19.56 -16.00
CA LEU A 290 -3.31 18.59 -16.12
C LEU A 290 -2.93 17.27 -16.81
N VAL A 291 -1.84 17.20 -17.57
CA VAL A 291 -1.46 15.98 -18.31
C VAL A 291 -1.32 14.78 -17.37
N ASN A 292 -0.65 14.93 -16.23
CA ASN A 292 -0.39 13.80 -15.34
C ASN A 292 -1.37 13.71 -14.16
N THR A 293 -2.51 14.40 -14.20
CA THR A 293 -3.51 14.35 -13.12
C THR A 293 -4.52 13.24 -13.35
N ILE A 294 -5.14 12.75 -12.26
CA ILE A 294 -6.05 11.60 -12.31
C ILE A 294 -7.19 11.76 -13.33
N GLY A 295 -7.70 12.99 -13.52
CA GLY A 295 -8.74 13.30 -14.49
C GLY A 295 -8.33 13.06 -15.94
N ASN A 296 -7.04 13.07 -16.26
CA ASN A 296 -6.54 12.81 -17.61
C ASN A 296 -6.07 11.37 -17.84
N LEU A 297 -5.97 10.57 -16.77
CA LEU A 297 -5.44 9.20 -16.84
C LEU A 297 -6.57 8.16 -16.92
N THR A 298 -6.36 7.10 -17.67
CA THR A 298 -7.25 5.94 -17.70
C THR A 298 -6.48 4.64 -17.90
N LEU A 299 -7.16 3.51 -17.75
CA LEU A 299 -6.65 2.21 -18.15
C LEU A 299 -7.00 1.94 -19.61
N SER A 300 -6.08 1.32 -20.34
CA SER A 300 -6.30 0.89 -21.71
C SER A 300 -5.66 -0.47 -22.00
N ASP A 301 -6.41 -1.28 -22.74
CA ASP A 301 -6.02 -2.53 -23.38
C ASP A 301 -5.38 -2.31 -24.77
N ILE A 302 -5.36 -1.06 -25.25
CA ILE A 302 -4.84 -0.69 -26.57
C ILE A 302 -3.38 -0.23 -26.45
N ASN A 303 -2.60 -0.44 -27.50
CA ASN A 303 -1.20 0.00 -27.54
C ASN A 303 -1.08 1.52 -27.32
N GLN A 304 -0.42 1.92 -26.22
CA GLN A 304 -0.21 3.32 -25.85
C GLN A 304 0.46 4.16 -26.95
N LYS A 305 1.44 3.62 -27.69
CA LYS A 305 2.13 4.36 -28.75
C LYS A 305 1.20 4.68 -29.93
N GLN A 306 0.21 3.83 -30.17
CA GLN A 306 -0.80 4.07 -31.18
C GLN A 306 -1.74 5.19 -30.76
N LEU A 307 -2.25 5.15 -29.52
CA LEU A 307 -3.18 6.16 -29.01
C LEU A 307 -2.52 7.53 -28.87
N ALA A 308 -1.29 7.62 -28.37
CA ALA A 308 -0.61 8.88 -28.10
C ALA A 308 -0.53 9.86 -29.29
N LYS A 309 -0.55 9.35 -30.53
CA LYS A 309 -0.50 10.15 -31.77
C LYS A 309 -1.87 10.63 -32.26
N LEU A 310 -2.95 10.17 -31.64
CA LEU A 310 -4.31 10.46 -32.07
C LEU A 310 -4.85 11.73 -31.41
N ASP A 311 -5.70 12.45 -32.14
CA ASP A 311 -6.58 13.47 -31.58
C ASP A 311 -7.60 12.85 -30.62
N PHE A 312 -8.29 13.69 -29.85
CA PHE A 312 -9.28 13.24 -28.87
C PHE A 312 -10.39 12.38 -29.49
N PHE A 313 -10.94 12.77 -30.64
CA PHE A 313 -12.08 12.08 -31.25
C PHE A 313 -11.72 10.66 -31.68
N ARG A 314 -10.52 10.48 -32.24
CA ARG A 314 -10.00 9.16 -32.62
C ARG A 314 -9.70 8.32 -31.39
N LYS A 315 -9.10 8.88 -30.33
CA LYS A 315 -8.94 8.19 -29.04
C LYS A 315 -10.28 7.74 -28.46
N GLN A 316 -11.27 8.65 -28.43
CA GLN A 316 -12.60 8.37 -27.93
C GLN A 316 -13.26 7.20 -28.68
N LYS A 317 -13.16 7.15 -30.02
CA LYS A 317 -13.68 6.02 -30.82
C LYS A 317 -13.03 4.68 -30.45
N CYS A 318 -11.73 4.68 -30.18
CA CYS A 318 -11.02 3.49 -29.71
C CYS A 318 -11.48 3.09 -28.29
N LEU A 319 -11.52 4.04 -27.36
CA LEU A 319 -11.87 3.80 -25.96
C LEU A 319 -13.34 3.37 -25.77
N LYS A 320 -14.26 3.81 -26.64
CA LYS A 320 -15.66 3.36 -26.68
C LYS A 320 -15.81 1.85 -26.90
N LYS A 321 -14.82 1.20 -27.54
CA LYS A 321 -14.82 -0.25 -27.78
C LYS A 321 -14.26 -1.06 -26.61
N SER A 322 -13.62 -0.39 -25.65
CA SER A 322 -13.02 -1.03 -24.49
C SER A 322 -14.09 -1.50 -23.50
N HIS A 323 -13.86 -2.63 -22.84
CA HIS A 323 -14.77 -3.16 -21.81
C HIS A 323 -14.67 -2.42 -20.46
N LEU A 324 -13.71 -1.50 -20.33
CA LEU A 324 -13.46 -0.74 -19.10
C LEU A 324 -14.54 0.34 -18.88
N HIS A 325 -15.15 0.32 -17.70
CA HIS A 325 -16.22 1.25 -17.30
C HIS A 325 -15.72 2.70 -17.22
N LEU A 326 -14.51 2.94 -16.73
CA LEU A 326 -13.90 4.27 -16.69
C LEU A 326 -13.81 4.91 -18.09
N ASN A 327 -13.72 4.10 -19.15
CA ASN A 327 -13.65 4.57 -20.53
C ASN A 327 -15.03 4.95 -21.10
N ARG A 328 -16.14 4.50 -20.50
CA ARG A 328 -17.49 4.90 -20.90
C ARG A 328 -17.76 6.38 -20.66
N TYR A 329 -17.09 6.97 -19.67
CA TYR A 329 -17.17 8.41 -19.38
C TYR A 329 -16.95 9.25 -20.64
N PHE A 330 -16.01 8.84 -21.50
CA PHE A 330 -15.66 9.61 -22.69
C PHE A 330 -16.75 9.60 -23.75
N ALA A 331 -17.78 8.75 -23.68
CA ALA A 331 -18.67 8.51 -24.81
C ALA A 331 -19.41 9.75 -25.33
N ASN A 332 -19.80 10.64 -24.41
CA ASN A 332 -20.58 11.85 -24.68
C ASN A 332 -19.76 13.14 -24.53
N VAL A 333 -18.45 13.02 -24.36
CA VAL A 333 -17.57 14.19 -24.23
C VAL A 333 -17.25 14.73 -25.62
N THR A 334 -17.54 16.00 -25.87
CA THR A 334 -17.38 16.60 -27.21
C THR A 334 -15.99 17.19 -27.44
N ARG A 335 -15.30 17.59 -26.36
CA ARG A 335 -13.95 18.17 -26.39
C ARG A 335 -13.19 17.78 -25.13
N TRP A 336 -11.86 17.70 -25.23
CA TRP A 336 -10.99 17.35 -24.11
C TRP A 336 -10.06 18.52 -23.77
N ASP A 337 -10.61 19.47 -23.02
CA ASP A 337 -9.95 20.69 -22.56
C ASP A 337 -9.83 20.70 -21.03
N LYS A 338 -9.41 21.85 -20.49
CA LYS A 338 -9.28 22.08 -19.05
C LYS A 338 -10.57 21.77 -18.29
N GLU A 339 -11.70 22.25 -18.79
CA GLU A 339 -13.01 22.07 -18.17
C GLU A 339 -13.40 20.60 -18.14
N ALA A 340 -13.23 19.88 -19.25
CA ALA A 340 -13.53 18.45 -19.34
C ALA A 340 -12.65 17.60 -18.39
N ILE A 341 -11.35 17.88 -18.32
CA ILE A 341 -10.43 17.19 -17.41
C ILE A 341 -10.81 17.48 -15.95
N THR A 342 -11.14 18.73 -15.63
CA THR A 342 -11.54 19.13 -14.27
C THR A 342 -12.85 18.45 -13.87
N GLN A 343 -13.84 18.42 -14.76
CA GLN A 343 -15.11 17.74 -14.51
C GLN A 343 -14.93 16.24 -14.29
N ARG A 344 -14.09 15.56 -15.08
CA ARG A 344 -13.79 14.15 -14.86
C ARG A 344 -13.06 13.94 -13.53
N THR A 345 -12.16 14.85 -13.18
CA THR A 345 -11.45 14.80 -11.88
C THR A 345 -12.43 14.78 -10.72
N GLU A 346 -13.45 15.66 -10.71
CA GLU A 346 -14.47 15.67 -9.66
C GLU A 346 -15.22 14.33 -9.54
N VAL A 347 -15.57 13.72 -10.68
CA VAL A 347 -16.21 12.40 -10.69
C VAL A 347 -15.30 11.35 -10.05
N LEU A 348 -14.03 11.28 -10.45
CA LEU A 348 -13.08 10.30 -9.91
C LEU A 348 -12.77 10.53 -8.43
N VAL A 349 -12.70 11.79 -7.99
CA VAL A 349 -12.55 12.15 -6.56
C VAL A 349 -13.73 11.62 -5.75
N SER A 350 -14.96 11.78 -6.25
CA SER A 350 -16.15 11.31 -5.54
C SER A 350 -16.16 9.78 -5.36
N ILE A 351 -15.63 9.04 -6.33
CA ILE A 351 -15.47 7.58 -6.26
C ILE A 351 -14.34 7.24 -5.28
N ALA A 352 -13.19 7.93 -5.38
CA ALA A 352 -12.03 7.72 -4.52
C ALA A 352 -12.38 7.87 -3.02
N LEU A 353 -13.23 8.85 -2.66
CA LEU A 353 -13.70 9.04 -1.28
C LEU A 353 -14.55 7.88 -0.75
N LYS A 354 -15.26 7.16 -1.63
CA LYS A 354 -16.02 5.96 -1.24
C LYS A 354 -15.10 4.75 -1.05
N ILE A 355 -14.03 4.66 -1.83
CA ILE A 355 -13.06 3.55 -1.75
C ILE A 355 -12.12 3.73 -0.56
N TRP A 356 -11.61 4.94 -0.36
CA TRP A 356 -10.64 5.28 0.68
C TRP A 356 -11.18 6.39 1.59
N PRO A 357 -12.25 6.15 2.35
CA PRO A 357 -12.84 7.17 3.23
C PRO A 357 -11.89 7.54 4.37
N TYR A 358 -11.97 8.77 4.85
CA TYR A 358 -11.30 9.15 6.09
C TYR A 358 -11.88 8.37 7.29
N PHE A 359 -10.99 7.84 8.14
CA PHE A 359 -11.31 7.02 9.31
C PHE A 359 -10.74 7.56 10.63
N GLY A 360 -10.11 8.74 10.63
CA GLY A 360 -9.50 9.27 11.83
C GLY A 360 -10.52 9.81 12.83
N GLU A 361 -10.27 9.56 14.10
CA GLU A 361 -10.98 10.20 15.23
C GLU A 361 -9.99 11.20 15.86
N VAL A 362 -10.24 12.50 15.74
CA VAL A 362 -9.55 13.51 16.55
C VAL A 362 -10.57 14.04 17.56
N GLN A 363 -10.12 14.28 18.78
CA GLN A 363 -10.92 14.92 19.82
C GLN A 363 -11.40 16.28 19.28
N THR A 364 -12.71 16.45 19.25
CA THR A 364 -13.46 17.57 18.68
C THR A 364 -12.93 18.94 19.13
N ASP A 365 -12.44 19.72 18.17
CA ASP A 365 -12.81 21.13 18.06
C ASP A 365 -13.54 21.26 16.72
N PHE A 366 -14.85 21.51 16.79
CA PHE A 366 -15.74 21.54 15.63
C PHE A 366 -15.33 22.68 14.67
N LEU A 367 -14.60 22.37 13.60
CA LEU A 367 -14.32 23.30 12.51
C LEU A 367 -15.29 23.01 11.35
N ALA A 368 -16.57 23.27 11.61
CA ALA A 368 -17.60 23.20 10.57
C ALA A 368 -17.49 24.43 9.65
N LEU A 369 -16.71 24.31 8.58
CA LEU A 369 -16.86 25.18 7.42
C LEU A 369 -18.03 24.63 6.58
N VAL A 370 -19.20 25.24 6.77
CA VAL A 370 -20.39 24.93 5.97
C VAL A 370 -20.34 25.71 4.66
N PHE A 371 -20.24 25.02 3.53
CA PHE A 371 -20.34 25.60 2.20
C PHE A 371 -21.65 25.18 1.53
N LEU A 372 -22.31 26.14 0.88
CA LEU A 372 -23.51 25.90 0.08
C LEU A 372 -23.14 25.90 -1.41
N TYR A 373 -23.44 24.80 -2.11
CA TYR A 373 -23.24 24.71 -3.55
C TYR A 373 -24.36 23.91 -4.21
N ARG A 374 -25.14 24.56 -5.08
CA ARG A 374 -26.19 23.93 -5.92
C ARG A 374 -27.13 22.98 -5.12
N GLN A 375 -27.83 23.51 -4.11
CA GLN A 375 -28.73 22.76 -3.21
C GLN A 375 -28.03 21.62 -2.43
N LYS A 376 -26.73 21.76 -2.16
CA LYS A 376 -26.01 20.85 -1.27
C LYS A 376 -25.34 21.62 -0.15
N MET A 377 -25.47 21.09 1.06
CA MET A 377 -24.70 21.52 2.21
C MET A 377 -23.47 20.63 2.32
N LEU A 378 -22.30 21.26 2.33
CA LEU A 378 -21.01 20.61 2.54
C LEU A 378 -20.50 21.05 3.89
N PHE A 379 -20.18 20.12 4.77
CA PHE A 379 -19.52 20.45 6.03
C PHE A 379 -18.45 19.43 6.36
N VAL A 380 -17.50 19.84 7.19
CA VAL A 380 -16.39 18.99 7.60
C VAL A 380 -16.53 18.73 9.08
N ASP A 381 -16.61 17.46 9.44
CA ASP A 381 -16.60 17.01 10.82
C ASP A 381 -15.43 16.06 11.02
N ASN A 382 -14.58 16.36 11.99
CA ASN A 382 -13.37 15.58 12.31
C ASN A 382 -12.44 15.30 11.12
N GLY A 383 -12.45 16.15 10.09
CA GLY A 383 -11.67 15.96 8.86
C GLY A 383 -12.32 15.04 7.81
N LYS A 384 -13.53 14.56 8.07
CA LYS A 384 -14.39 13.87 7.10
C LYS A 384 -15.29 14.87 6.38
N LEU A 385 -15.44 14.75 5.07
CA LEU A 385 -16.36 15.58 4.30
C LEU A 385 -17.76 14.95 4.30
N HIS A 386 -18.75 15.71 4.74
CA HIS A 386 -20.17 15.35 4.68
C HIS A 386 -20.86 16.16 3.60
N ILE A 387 -21.71 15.49 2.81
CA ILE A 387 -22.50 16.11 1.75
C ILE A 387 -23.96 15.78 2.00
N ILE A 388 -24.77 16.80 2.29
CA ILE A 388 -26.22 16.68 2.39
C ILE A 388 -26.86 17.34 1.16
N ASN A 389 -27.82 16.65 0.54
CA ASN A 389 -28.65 17.26 -0.51
C ASN A 389 -29.84 17.93 0.19
N LEU A 390 -29.95 19.24 0.02
CA LEU A 390 -31.02 20.04 0.60
C LEU A 390 -32.22 20.03 -0.36
N SER A 391 -33.40 19.71 0.14
CA SER A 391 -34.64 20.10 -0.52
C SER A 391 -34.93 21.57 -0.18
N ASP A 392 -35.74 22.27 -1.00
CA ASP A 392 -36.04 23.70 -0.77
C ASP A 392 -36.77 23.96 0.57
N SER A 393 -37.27 22.93 1.27
CA SER A 393 -38.00 23.05 2.56
C SER A 393 -37.21 22.69 3.82
N ASP A 394 -36.06 22.02 3.71
CA ASP A 394 -35.43 21.35 4.89
C ASP A 394 -34.24 22.12 5.49
N PHE A 395 -33.87 23.26 4.89
CA PHE A 395 -32.65 24.01 5.23
C PHE A 395 -32.53 24.40 6.71
N ASP A 396 -33.56 25.06 7.24
CA ASP A 396 -33.55 25.57 8.62
C ASP A 396 -33.62 24.44 9.67
N SER A 397 -34.20 23.29 9.31
CA SER A 397 -34.30 22.14 10.22
C SER A 397 -33.00 21.34 10.27
N GLU A 398 -32.30 21.17 9.15
CA GLU A 398 -31.03 20.44 9.13
C GLU A 398 -29.89 21.28 9.69
N PHE A 399 -29.86 22.59 9.43
CA PHE A 399 -28.84 23.48 9.98
C PHE A 399 -28.93 23.63 11.50
N LYS A 400 -30.13 23.58 12.09
CA LYS A 400 -30.33 23.57 13.55
C LYS A 400 -30.04 22.21 14.22
N ARG A 401 -29.99 21.13 13.44
CA ARG A 401 -29.75 19.76 13.93
C ARG A 401 -28.26 19.42 14.00
N LEU A 402 -27.47 19.98 13.09
CA LEU A 402 -26.00 19.93 13.09
C LEU A 402 -25.43 20.89 14.14
#